data_AF-G4SY38-F1
#
_entry.id   AF-G4SY38-F1
#
_cell.length_a   1.000
_cell.length_b   1.000
_cell.length_c   1.000
_cell.angle_alpha   90.00
_cell.angle_beta   90.00
_cell.angle_gamma   90.00
#
_symmetry.space_group_name_H-M   'P 1'
#
loop_
_entity.id
_entity.type
_entity.pdbx_description
1 polymer ?
#
loop_
_entity_poly.entity_id
_entity_poly.type
_entity_poly.pdbx_seq_one_letter_code
_entity_poly.pdbx_strand_id
1 'polypeptide(L)'
;MKPENRFTDSPSTSFWRDWLVRRHVELLVILFVVVQPFGESFYLPVIILLLLSLNGFYREGIRSLPDLSLYMSVALLLTVPLLIASVSAYKIDKTLITVLYFMLYTVAGVYVIRRFAQDFSSDFLFYGIAAILMFWTFDALIQYFVGHNLFGWPYNGYRLTGIFHPKIRIGIVFAHLSPFLIEAGRRLSLRSGQNWHWLLLAPYFAVVLLSGSRSAWLTLLVVWFVYAVILLRRRDIKTIGQILLILAVSIGTSMLVSDKLKNRLEQTLSGLSTDPEAINTATSLRIEAWQGAWQLFLDYPVTGVGVKALGDLGFQRGYTSIPFGHAHFYGLDVLMVTGIIGLIAYLVAFGLVFWKAAVSVWYETKAFPFWLAAGAMMLPFNMHWEFYGVRSIAWLWMLLFIAFAVEYRYQNKTSTKTKTIGH
;
A
#
# COMPACT_ATOMS: atom_id res chain seq x y z
N MET A 1 -45.76 41.17 -2.74
CA MET A 1 -44.76 40.81 -1.70
C MET A 1 -44.44 39.33 -1.83
N LYS A 2 -43.32 38.97 -2.48
CA LYS A 2 -42.71 37.64 -2.34
C LYS A 2 -41.66 37.77 -1.23
N PRO A 3 -41.57 36.82 -0.29
CA PRO A 3 -40.55 36.91 0.76
C PRO A 3 -39.19 36.68 0.12
N GLU A 4 -38.31 37.67 0.22
CA GLU A 4 -36.87 37.49 0.00
C GLU A 4 -36.38 36.49 1.05
N ASN A 5 -36.12 35.26 0.64
CA ASN A 5 -35.31 34.33 1.43
C ASN A 5 -33.86 34.83 1.41
N ARG A 6 -33.56 35.87 2.21
CA ARG A 6 -32.21 36.16 2.68
C ARG A 6 -31.85 35.17 3.77
N PHE A 7 -31.66 33.91 3.41
CA PHE A 7 -30.70 33.11 4.16
C PHE A 7 -29.32 33.61 3.75
N THR A 8 -28.84 34.54 4.56
CA THR A 8 -27.47 35.00 4.63
C THR A 8 -26.52 33.80 4.58
N ASP A 9 -25.83 33.60 3.46
CA ASP A 9 -24.60 32.81 3.46
C ASP A 9 -23.62 33.54 4.39
N SER A 10 -23.46 33.03 5.61
CA SER A 10 -22.49 33.59 6.54
C SER A 10 -21.09 33.44 5.92
N PRO A 11 -20.18 34.41 6.09
CA PRO A 11 -18.84 34.33 5.51
C PRO A 11 -18.04 33.07 5.90
N SER A 12 -18.43 32.37 6.98
CA SER A 12 -17.82 31.10 7.38
C SER A 12 -18.35 29.90 6.58
N THR A 13 -19.61 29.90 6.12
CA THR A 13 -20.18 28.79 5.34
C THR A 13 -19.60 28.72 3.92
N SER A 14 -19.29 29.87 3.31
CA SER A 14 -18.59 29.92 2.02
C SER A 14 -17.15 29.41 2.13
N PHE A 15 -16.43 29.74 3.20
CA PHE A 15 -15.07 29.27 3.44
C PHE A 15 -14.98 27.74 3.53
N TRP A 16 -15.80 27.11 4.37
CA TRP A 16 -15.77 25.65 4.54
C TRP A 16 -16.16 24.92 3.26
N ARG A 17 -17.15 25.43 2.53
CA ARG A 17 -17.55 24.90 1.23
C ARG A 17 -16.40 24.96 0.24
N ASP A 18 -15.74 26.10 0.11
CA ASP A 18 -14.62 26.28 -0.81
C ASP A 18 -13.43 25.41 -0.43
N TRP A 19 -13.12 25.30 0.86
CA TRP A 19 -12.05 24.44 1.35
C TRP A 19 -12.32 22.97 1.05
N LEU A 20 -13.55 22.48 1.32
CA LEU A 20 -13.96 21.11 1.01
C LEU A 20 -13.87 20.84 -0.49
N VAL A 21 -14.38 21.75 -1.33
CA VAL A 21 -14.32 21.61 -2.79
C VAL A 21 -12.87 21.59 -3.30
N ARG A 22 -11.94 22.30 -2.63
CA ARG A 22 -10.52 22.25 -2.98
C ARG A 22 -9.82 20.97 -2.49
N ARG A 23 -10.22 20.40 -1.35
CA ARG A 23 -9.53 19.28 -0.69
C ARG A 23 -10.25 17.94 -0.74
N HIS A 24 -11.39 17.85 -1.42
CA HIS A 24 -12.22 16.63 -1.41
C HIS A 24 -11.48 15.37 -1.87
N VAL A 25 -10.55 15.47 -2.83
CA VAL A 25 -9.80 14.29 -3.29
C VAL A 25 -8.81 13.84 -2.22
N GLU A 26 -8.07 14.76 -1.58
CA GLU A 26 -7.21 14.41 -0.45
C GLU A 26 -8.02 13.82 0.72
N LEU A 27 -9.20 14.37 0.99
CA LEU A 27 -10.11 13.84 2.02
C LEU A 27 -10.63 12.45 1.69
N LEU A 28 -10.93 12.15 0.42
CA LEU A 28 -11.33 10.81 -0.02
C LEU A 28 -10.18 9.79 0.11
N VAL A 29 -8.94 10.20 -0.17
CA VAL A 29 -7.74 9.38 0.07
C VAL A 29 -7.54 9.12 1.56
N ILE A 30 -7.66 10.16 2.40
CA ILE A 30 -7.56 10.03 3.86
C ILE A 30 -8.68 9.12 4.37
N LEU A 31 -9.92 9.34 3.92
CA LEU A 31 -11.07 8.50 4.26
C LEU A 31 -10.81 7.06 3.88
N PHE A 32 -10.27 6.80 2.67
CA PHE A 32 -9.88 5.45 2.27
C PHE A 32 -8.96 4.79 3.27
N VAL A 33 -7.94 5.49 3.79
CA VAL A 33 -7.06 4.94 4.83
C VAL A 33 -7.83 4.70 6.12
N VAL A 34 -8.60 5.68 6.61
CA VAL A 34 -9.37 5.59 7.87
C VAL A 34 -10.29 4.38 7.89
N VAL A 35 -10.95 4.09 6.77
CA VAL A 35 -11.99 3.04 6.73
C VAL A 35 -11.45 1.62 6.51
N GLN A 36 -10.15 1.46 6.24
CA GLN A 36 -9.50 0.14 6.02
C GLN A 36 -9.74 -0.91 7.10
N PRO A 37 -9.80 -0.56 8.39
CA PRO A 37 -10.05 -1.53 9.45
C PRO A 37 -11.49 -2.08 9.42
N PHE A 38 -12.46 -1.31 8.92
CA PHE A 38 -13.88 -1.61 9.02
C PHE A 38 -14.41 -2.39 7.80
N GLY A 39 -13.98 -3.64 7.68
CA GLY A 39 -14.50 -4.54 6.64
C GLY A 39 -14.12 -4.10 5.22
N GLU A 40 -15.11 -3.98 4.34
CA GLU A 40 -14.95 -3.55 2.93
C GLU A 40 -15.44 -2.12 2.68
N SER A 41 -15.64 -1.34 3.75
CA SER A 41 -16.05 0.08 3.65
C SER A 41 -15.06 0.96 2.88
N PHE A 42 -13.82 0.50 2.66
CA PHE A 42 -12.85 1.15 1.76
C PHE A 42 -13.32 1.26 0.31
N TYR A 43 -14.35 0.52 -0.11
CA TYR A 43 -14.98 0.74 -1.40
C TYR A 43 -15.71 2.08 -1.49
N LEU A 44 -16.26 2.61 -0.39
CA LEU A 44 -17.04 3.85 -0.41
C LEU A 44 -16.27 5.03 -1.03
N PRO A 45 -15.07 5.41 -0.55
CA PRO A 45 -14.32 6.50 -1.17
C PRO A 45 -13.93 6.21 -2.63
N VAL A 46 -13.67 4.93 -2.97
CA VAL A 46 -13.33 4.52 -4.34
C VAL A 46 -14.53 4.67 -5.28
N ILE A 47 -15.72 4.27 -4.84
CA ILE A 47 -16.98 4.43 -5.59
C ILE A 47 -17.27 5.92 -5.81
N ILE A 48 -17.08 6.75 -4.78
CA ILE A 48 -17.24 8.20 -4.93
C ILE A 48 -16.26 8.75 -5.98
N LEU A 49 -14.98 8.37 -5.93
CA LEU A 49 -13.97 8.76 -6.92
C LEU A 49 -14.34 8.28 -8.34
N LEU A 50 -14.86 7.06 -8.46
CA LEU A 50 -15.34 6.52 -9.73
C LEU A 50 -16.49 7.36 -10.30
N LEU A 51 -17.52 7.64 -9.51
CA LEU A 51 -18.67 8.45 -9.92
C LEU A 51 -18.24 9.86 -10.31
N LEU A 52 -17.31 10.45 -9.56
CA LEU A 52 -16.72 11.75 -9.89
C LEU A 52 -15.93 11.69 -11.21
N SER A 53 -15.21 10.59 -11.48
CA SER A 53 -14.53 10.38 -12.75
C SER A 53 -15.51 10.33 -13.92
N LEU A 54 -16.57 9.55 -13.79
CA LEU A 54 -17.60 9.40 -14.83
C LEU A 54 -18.31 10.74 -15.10
N ASN A 55 -18.68 11.48 -14.05
CA ASN A 55 -19.25 12.82 -14.19
C ASN A 55 -18.25 13.81 -14.84
N GLY A 56 -16.97 13.70 -14.51
CA GLY A 56 -15.91 14.50 -15.12
C GLY A 56 -15.76 14.22 -16.63
N PHE A 57 -15.88 12.97 -17.05
CA PHE A 57 -15.89 12.61 -18.48
C PHE A 57 -17.12 13.16 -19.21
N TYR A 58 -18.30 13.10 -18.56
CA TYR A 58 -19.54 13.62 -19.13
C TYR A 58 -19.51 15.14 -19.32
N ARG A 59 -19.06 15.89 -18.30
CA ARG A 59 -19.11 17.36 -18.30
C ARG A 59 -17.98 18.02 -19.09
N GLU A 60 -16.78 17.47 -18.99
CA GLU A 60 -15.56 18.15 -19.47
C GLU A 60 -14.84 17.36 -20.59
N GLY A 61 -15.37 16.19 -20.95
CA GLY A 61 -14.83 15.31 -21.99
C GLY A 61 -13.52 14.62 -21.62
N ILE A 62 -13.07 13.75 -22.53
CA ILE A 62 -11.80 12.99 -22.40
C ILE A 62 -10.62 13.79 -22.99
N ARG A 63 -10.88 14.76 -23.88
CA ARG A 63 -9.84 15.56 -24.56
C ARG A 63 -9.06 16.50 -23.63
N SER A 64 -9.60 16.79 -22.45
CA SER A 64 -8.98 17.64 -21.43
C SER A 64 -8.19 16.84 -20.39
N LEU A 65 -7.98 15.53 -20.62
CA LEU A 65 -7.18 14.70 -19.74
C LEU A 65 -5.68 14.97 -19.92
N PRO A 66 -4.90 14.83 -18.83
CA PRO A 66 -3.45 14.87 -18.91
C PRO A 66 -2.89 13.69 -19.73
N ASP A 67 -1.59 13.69 -20.01
CA ASP A 67 -0.94 12.49 -20.55
C ASP A 67 -1.01 11.36 -19.52
N LEU A 68 -1.82 10.35 -19.86
CA LEU A 68 -2.06 9.16 -19.04
C LEU A 68 -1.39 7.92 -19.63
N SER A 69 -0.56 8.06 -20.67
CA SER A 69 0.03 6.92 -21.41
C SER A 69 0.64 5.88 -20.48
N LEU A 70 1.57 6.28 -19.61
CA LEU A 70 2.23 5.37 -18.67
C LEU A 70 1.27 4.77 -17.63
N TYR A 71 0.30 5.55 -17.13
CA TYR A 71 -0.72 5.06 -16.19
C TYR A 71 -1.58 3.98 -16.85
N MET A 72 -2.02 4.22 -18.09
CA MET A 72 -2.78 3.26 -18.89
C MET A 72 -1.94 2.04 -19.26
N SER A 73 -0.63 2.19 -19.55
CA SER A 73 0.25 1.06 -19.79
C SER A 73 0.36 0.15 -18.57
N VAL A 74 0.58 0.70 -17.37
CA VAL A 74 0.60 -0.09 -16.14
C VAL A 74 -0.77 -0.75 -15.90
N ALA A 75 -1.86 -0.03 -16.12
CA ALA A 75 -3.21 -0.57 -15.99
C ALA A 75 -3.46 -1.76 -16.92
N LEU A 76 -3.10 -1.63 -18.20
CA LEU A 76 -3.26 -2.67 -19.20
C LEU A 76 -2.37 -3.89 -18.90
N LEU A 77 -1.10 -3.67 -18.51
CA LEU A 77 -0.18 -4.74 -18.12
C LEU A 77 -0.70 -5.56 -16.93
N LEU A 78 -1.43 -4.95 -16.00
CA LEU A 78 -2.00 -5.67 -14.86
C LEU A 78 -3.38 -6.29 -15.15
N THR A 79 -4.16 -5.71 -16.07
CA THR A 79 -5.56 -6.10 -16.33
C THR A 79 -5.70 -7.10 -17.48
N VAL A 80 -4.99 -6.88 -18.59
CA VAL A 80 -5.13 -7.69 -19.82
C VAL A 80 -4.73 -9.15 -19.58
N PRO A 81 -3.61 -9.49 -18.92
CA PRO A 81 -3.28 -10.89 -18.65
C PRO A 81 -4.31 -11.59 -17.77
N LEU A 82 -4.93 -10.87 -16.83
CA LEU A 82 -6.00 -11.42 -16.00
C LEU A 82 -7.29 -11.66 -16.81
N LEU A 83 -7.59 -10.80 -17.77
CA LEU A 83 -8.67 -11.03 -18.73
C LEU A 83 -8.38 -12.25 -19.61
N ILE A 84 -7.14 -12.42 -20.09
CA ILE A 84 -6.73 -13.62 -20.83
C ILE A 84 -6.87 -14.87 -19.94
N ALA A 85 -6.43 -14.80 -18.68
CA ALA A 85 -6.55 -15.89 -17.72
C ALA A 85 -8.00 -16.31 -17.45
N SER A 86 -8.97 -15.41 -17.63
CA SER A 86 -10.39 -15.73 -17.46
C SER A 86 -10.89 -16.81 -18.44
N VAL A 87 -10.22 -17.01 -19.56
CA VAL A 87 -10.55 -18.06 -20.56
C VAL A 87 -10.28 -19.46 -20.01
N SER A 88 -9.21 -19.64 -19.24
CA SER A 88 -8.81 -20.92 -18.62
C SER A 88 -9.11 -20.98 -17.13
N ALA A 89 -9.82 -19.99 -16.59
CA ALA A 89 -10.01 -19.86 -15.14
C ALA A 89 -10.89 -20.98 -14.58
N TYR A 90 -10.46 -21.58 -13.47
CA TYR A 90 -11.29 -22.51 -12.70
C TYR A 90 -12.57 -21.84 -12.16
N LYS A 91 -12.44 -20.59 -11.69
CA LYS A 91 -13.55 -19.73 -11.25
C LYS A 91 -13.65 -18.51 -12.15
N ILE A 92 -14.32 -18.66 -13.28
CA ILE A 92 -14.48 -17.61 -14.30
C ILE A 92 -15.18 -16.38 -13.70
N ASP A 93 -16.24 -16.57 -12.91
CA ASP A 93 -16.98 -15.48 -12.27
C ASP A 93 -16.08 -14.60 -11.38
N LYS A 94 -15.29 -15.23 -10.50
CA LYS A 94 -14.38 -14.52 -9.60
C LYS A 94 -13.25 -13.83 -10.36
N THR A 95 -12.75 -14.45 -11.42
CA THR A 95 -11.71 -13.88 -12.26
C THR A 95 -12.23 -12.64 -13.01
N LEU A 96 -13.40 -12.72 -13.64
CA LEU A 96 -14.03 -11.58 -14.33
C LEU A 96 -14.41 -10.44 -13.37
N ILE A 97 -14.90 -10.75 -12.16
CA ILE A 97 -15.14 -9.73 -11.13
C ILE A 97 -13.82 -9.02 -10.75
N THR A 98 -12.71 -9.76 -10.69
CA THR A 98 -11.41 -9.18 -10.38
C THR A 98 -10.92 -8.29 -11.52
N VAL A 99 -11.08 -8.72 -12.78
CA VAL A 99 -10.82 -7.87 -13.97
C VAL A 99 -11.63 -6.57 -13.89
N LEU A 100 -12.92 -6.67 -13.56
CA LEU A 100 -13.79 -5.51 -13.40
C LEU A 100 -13.25 -4.56 -12.31
N TYR A 101 -12.79 -5.08 -11.16
CA TYR A 101 -12.17 -4.23 -10.15
C TYR A 101 -10.96 -3.48 -10.69
N PHE A 102 -10.02 -4.14 -11.37
CA PHE A 102 -8.87 -3.46 -11.96
C PHE A 102 -9.30 -2.34 -12.93
N MET A 103 -10.30 -2.58 -13.77
CA MET A 103 -10.85 -1.57 -14.68
C MET A 103 -11.48 -0.40 -13.92
N LEU A 104 -12.33 -0.66 -12.92
CA LEU A 104 -13.00 0.39 -12.14
C LEU A 104 -12.01 1.24 -11.33
N TYR A 105 -11.00 0.62 -10.71
CA TYR A 105 -9.92 1.34 -10.04
C TYR A 105 -9.10 2.19 -11.02
N THR A 106 -8.84 1.66 -12.22
CA THR A 106 -8.16 2.43 -13.28
C THR A 106 -8.94 3.72 -13.59
N VAL A 107 -10.26 3.60 -13.80
CA VAL A 107 -11.14 4.76 -14.07
C VAL A 107 -11.16 5.72 -12.89
N ALA A 108 -11.34 5.24 -11.66
CA ALA A 108 -11.35 6.08 -10.46
C ALA A 108 -10.06 6.92 -10.32
N GLY A 109 -8.90 6.34 -10.64
CA GLY A 109 -7.63 7.05 -10.60
C GLY A 109 -7.49 8.18 -11.63
N VAL A 110 -8.19 8.13 -12.76
CA VAL A 110 -8.17 9.20 -13.77
C VAL A 110 -8.66 10.52 -13.18
N TYR A 111 -9.73 10.48 -12.38
CA TYR A 111 -10.24 11.66 -11.69
C TYR A 111 -9.21 12.27 -10.73
N VAL A 112 -8.55 11.41 -9.94
CA VAL A 112 -7.53 11.82 -8.98
C VAL A 112 -6.38 12.53 -9.69
N ILE A 113 -5.83 11.91 -10.73
CA ILE A 113 -4.71 12.47 -11.52
C ILE A 113 -5.10 13.82 -12.12
N ARG A 114 -6.28 13.89 -12.74
CA ARG A 114 -6.81 15.11 -13.37
C ARG A 114 -6.98 16.25 -12.37
N ARG A 115 -7.56 15.98 -11.20
CA ARG A 115 -7.89 17.03 -10.22
C ARG A 115 -6.68 17.45 -9.39
N PHE A 116 -5.79 16.52 -9.05
CA PHE A 116 -4.52 16.84 -8.36
C PHE A 116 -3.59 17.73 -9.21
N ALA A 117 -3.70 17.68 -10.54
CA ALA A 117 -3.00 18.59 -11.43
C ALA A 117 -3.28 20.06 -11.11
N GLN A 118 -4.48 20.37 -10.60
CA GLN A 118 -4.95 21.74 -10.40
C GLN A 118 -4.58 22.29 -9.00
N ASP A 119 -5.09 21.71 -7.90
CA ASP A 119 -4.87 22.25 -6.54
C ASP A 119 -4.62 21.16 -5.48
N PHE A 120 -3.36 20.72 -5.37
CA PHE A 120 -2.94 19.65 -4.47
C PHE A 120 -1.98 20.12 -3.37
N SER A 121 -2.25 19.64 -2.14
CA SER A 121 -1.34 19.74 -1.00
C SER A 121 -0.78 18.37 -0.63
N SER A 122 0.45 18.09 -1.08
CA SER A 122 1.18 16.89 -0.67
C SER A 122 1.33 16.78 0.85
N ASP A 123 1.55 17.92 1.50
CA ASP A 123 1.78 17.97 2.95
C ASP A 123 0.55 17.56 3.73
N PHE A 124 -0.65 17.94 3.26
CA PHE A 124 -1.90 17.55 3.90
C PHE A 124 -2.09 16.03 3.88
N LEU A 125 -1.79 15.36 2.77
CA LEU A 125 -1.79 13.89 2.71
C LEU A 125 -0.74 13.26 3.62
N PHE A 126 0.51 13.74 3.59
CA PHE A 126 1.57 13.18 4.42
C PHE A 126 1.25 13.27 5.91
N TYR A 127 0.88 14.46 6.38
CA TYR A 127 0.56 14.66 7.79
C TYR A 127 -0.76 14.01 8.19
N GLY A 128 -1.77 13.98 7.32
CA GLY A 128 -3.03 13.29 7.58
C GLY A 128 -2.84 11.78 7.75
N ILE A 129 -2.13 11.13 6.82
CA ILE A 129 -1.83 9.70 6.91
C ILE A 129 -0.91 9.41 8.10
N ALA A 130 0.12 10.22 8.34
CA ALA A 130 0.99 10.07 9.51
C ALA A 130 0.21 10.19 10.83
N ALA A 131 -0.71 11.15 10.95
CA ALA A 131 -1.55 11.31 12.13
C ALA A 131 -2.44 10.08 12.37
N ILE A 132 -3.04 9.51 11.31
CA ILE A 132 -3.81 8.26 11.40
C ILE A 132 -2.93 7.11 11.87
N LEU A 133 -1.72 6.96 11.30
CA LEU A 133 -0.78 5.91 11.71
C LEU A 133 -0.38 6.06 13.17
N MET A 134 -0.14 7.29 13.66
CA MET A 134 0.20 7.53 15.06
C MET A 134 -0.98 7.27 15.99
N PHE A 135 -2.20 7.61 15.59
CA PHE A 135 -3.41 7.25 16.34
C PHE A 135 -3.58 5.72 16.41
N TRP A 136 -3.43 5.01 15.30
CA TRP A 136 -3.47 3.54 15.29
C TRP A 136 -2.32 2.91 16.07
N THR A 137 -1.15 3.55 16.10
CA THR A 137 -0.02 3.13 16.91
C THR A 137 -0.37 3.21 18.39
N PHE A 138 -0.93 4.33 18.81
CA PHE A 138 -1.39 4.53 20.19
C PHE A 138 -2.48 3.54 20.58
N ASP A 139 -3.52 3.35 19.76
CA ASP A 139 -4.58 2.35 19.96
C ASP A 139 -4.02 0.92 20.12
N ALA A 140 -3.07 0.55 19.25
CA ALA A 140 -2.46 -0.77 19.30
C ALA A 140 -1.57 -0.97 20.53
N LEU A 141 -0.82 0.05 20.97
CA LEU A 141 -0.03 -0.05 22.21
C LEU A 141 -0.92 -0.16 23.44
N ILE A 142 -2.05 0.56 23.48
CA ILE A 142 -3.08 0.35 24.51
C ILE A 142 -3.56 -1.10 24.48
N GLN A 143 -3.88 -1.63 23.30
CA GLN A 143 -4.27 -3.03 23.16
C GLN A 143 -3.25 -3.98 23.78
N TYR A 144 -1.96 -3.76 23.55
CA TYR A 144 -0.90 -4.61 24.06
C TYR A 144 -0.79 -4.58 25.59
N PHE A 145 -0.75 -3.38 26.19
CA PHE A 145 -0.51 -3.23 27.63
C PHE A 145 -1.76 -3.42 28.49
N VAL A 146 -2.93 -3.04 27.99
CA VAL A 146 -4.22 -3.08 28.73
C VAL A 146 -5.01 -4.35 28.43
N GLY A 147 -4.66 -5.07 27.36
CA GLY A 147 -5.35 -6.29 26.92
C GLY A 147 -6.59 -6.03 26.06
N HIS A 148 -6.99 -4.77 25.85
CA HIS A 148 -8.01 -4.35 24.88
C HIS A 148 -7.69 -2.95 24.33
N ASN A 149 -8.11 -2.66 23.10
CA ASN A 149 -7.85 -1.36 22.46
C ASN A 149 -8.91 -0.30 22.83
N LEU A 150 -8.84 0.91 22.26
CA LEU A 150 -9.79 2.00 22.55
C LEU A 150 -11.25 1.66 22.18
N PHE A 151 -11.45 0.66 21.32
CA PHE A 151 -12.75 0.17 20.86
C PHE A 151 -13.22 -1.08 21.64
N GLY A 152 -12.50 -1.47 22.69
CA GLY A 152 -12.81 -2.66 23.50
C GLY A 152 -12.41 -3.99 22.85
N TRP A 153 -11.65 -3.97 21.75
CA TRP A 153 -11.23 -5.19 21.06
C TRP A 153 -10.04 -5.85 21.76
N PRO A 154 -10.14 -7.14 22.12
CA PRO A 154 -9.16 -7.80 22.96
C PRO A 154 -7.84 -8.06 22.24
N TYR A 155 -6.75 -8.08 23.00
CA TYR A 155 -5.50 -8.67 22.57
C TYR A 155 -5.62 -10.19 22.55
N ASN A 156 -5.24 -10.83 21.45
CA ASN A 156 -5.33 -12.29 21.30
C ASN A 156 -4.19 -13.06 22.02
N GLY A 157 -3.33 -12.38 22.79
CA GLY A 157 -2.21 -13.00 23.52
C GLY A 157 -1.04 -13.47 22.64
N TYR A 158 -1.11 -13.27 21.31
CA TYR A 158 -0.12 -13.81 20.37
C TYR A 158 0.41 -12.77 19.37
N ARG A 159 -0.47 -12.02 18.70
CA ARG A 159 -0.12 -11.01 17.68
C ARG A 159 -0.99 -9.79 17.81
N LEU A 160 -0.35 -8.63 17.79
CA LEU A 160 -1.06 -7.36 17.85
C LEU A 160 -1.95 -7.18 16.61
N THR A 161 -3.22 -6.88 16.83
CA THR A 161 -4.19 -6.59 15.75
C THR A 161 -4.52 -5.10 15.67
N GLY A 162 -4.47 -4.39 16.80
CA GLY A 162 -4.94 -3.02 16.97
C GLY A 162 -6.35 -2.84 16.40
N ILE A 163 -6.56 -1.68 15.77
CA ILE A 163 -7.81 -1.32 15.09
C ILE A 163 -8.25 -2.32 13.99
N PHE A 164 -7.38 -3.22 13.53
CA PHE A 164 -7.75 -4.23 12.53
C PHE A 164 -8.36 -5.51 13.13
N HIS A 165 -8.58 -5.57 14.45
CA HIS A 165 -9.17 -6.72 15.12
C HIS A 165 -10.46 -7.22 14.42
N PRO A 166 -10.67 -8.55 14.28
CA PRO A 166 -9.81 -9.66 14.73
C PRO A 166 -8.71 -10.02 13.73
N LYS A 167 -8.52 -9.24 12.67
CA LYS A 167 -7.62 -9.56 11.56
C LYS A 167 -6.21 -9.07 11.82
N ILE A 168 -5.22 -9.93 11.61
CA ILE A 168 -3.81 -9.61 11.90
C ILE A 168 -3.18 -8.89 10.70
N ARG A 169 -3.53 -7.61 10.54
CA ARG A 169 -3.18 -6.80 9.35
C ARG A 169 -2.30 -5.60 9.65
N ILE A 170 -2.32 -5.11 10.89
CA ILE A 170 -1.71 -3.84 11.28
C ILE A 170 -0.24 -3.73 10.84
N GLY A 171 0.56 -4.77 11.05
CA GLY A 171 1.97 -4.77 10.66
C GLY A 171 2.18 -4.58 9.15
N ILE A 172 1.44 -5.32 8.32
CA ILE A 172 1.57 -5.22 6.85
C ILE A 172 1.11 -3.85 6.36
N VAL A 173 -0.02 -3.35 6.87
CA VAL A 173 -0.53 -2.01 6.52
C VAL A 173 0.47 -0.93 6.90
N PHE A 174 1.03 -1.02 8.12
CA PHE A 174 2.04 -0.08 8.58
C PHE A 174 3.26 -0.13 7.65
N ALA A 175 3.86 -1.30 7.42
CA ALA A 175 5.05 -1.41 6.58
C ALA A 175 4.88 -0.74 5.19
N HIS A 176 3.73 -0.90 4.54
CA HIS A 176 3.43 -0.29 3.24
C HIS A 176 3.16 1.23 3.33
N LEU A 177 2.65 1.72 4.45
CA LEU A 177 2.43 3.15 4.71
C LEU A 177 3.61 3.84 5.43
N SER A 178 4.67 3.11 5.76
CA SER A 178 5.86 3.65 6.39
C SER A 178 6.53 4.79 5.59
N PRO A 179 6.50 4.83 4.24
CA PRO A 179 7.03 5.99 3.50
C PRO A 179 6.37 7.31 3.89
N PHE A 180 5.10 7.31 4.31
CA PHE A 180 4.37 8.52 4.68
C PHE A 180 4.80 9.05 6.05
N LEU A 181 4.97 8.15 7.03
CA LEU A 181 5.42 8.53 8.37
C LEU A 181 6.88 9.00 8.36
N ILE A 182 7.75 8.26 7.64
CA ILE A 182 9.17 8.62 7.51
C ILE A 182 9.31 9.97 6.79
N GLU A 183 8.55 10.20 5.71
CA GLU A 183 8.58 11.49 5.01
C GLU A 183 8.02 12.63 5.87
N ALA A 184 6.96 12.40 6.63
CA ALA A 184 6.42 13.39 7.56
C ALA A 184 7.47 13.78 8.62
N GLY A 185 8.15 12.79 9.22
CA GLY A 185 9.25 13.01 10.16
C GLY A 185 10.38 13.82 9.53
N ARG A 186 10.81 13.46 8.31
CA ARG A 186 11.84 14.19 7.56
C ARG A 186 11.44 15.65 7.30
N ARG A 187 10.21 15.91 6.85
CA ARG A 187 9.72 17.28 6.58
C ARG A 187 9.64 18.13 7.84
N LEU A 188 9.16 17.56 8.95
CA LEU A 188 9.10 18.26 10.24
C LEU A 188 10.50 18.56 10.79
N SER A 189 11.42 17.60 10.65
CA SER A 189 12.83 17.78 11.04
C SER A 189 13.49 18.91 10.27
N LEU A 190 13.28 18.97 8.94
CA LEU A 190 13.81 20.02 8.09
C LEU A 190 13.20 21.40 8.39
N ARG A 191 11.90 21.46 8.74
CA ARG A 191 11.21 22.73 9.05
C ARG A 191 11.58 23.31 10.40
N SER A 192 11.68 22.46 11.40
CA SER A 192 11.98 22.86 12.78
C SER A 192 13.48 23.04 13.05
N GLY A 193 14.33 22.49 12.17
CA GLY A 193 15.77 22.36 12.42
C GLY A 193 16.12 21.33 13.50
N GLN A 194 15.14 20.53 13.96
CA GLN A 194 15.29 19.64 15.11
C GLN A 194 14.93 18.20 14.77
N ASN A 195 15.79 17.26 15.16
CA ASN A 195 15.67 15.85 14.81
C ASN A 195 14.80 15.03 15.79
N TRP A 196 14.16 15.64 16.79
CA TRP A 196 13.34 14.90 17.77
C TRP A 196 12.08 14.28 17.14
N HIS A 197 11.62 14.78 16.01
CA HIS A 197 10.47 14.23 15.27
C HIS A 197 10.67 12.76 14.88
N TRP A 198 11.92 12.31 14.71
CA TRP A 198 12.24 10.91 14.44
C TRP A 198 11.87 9.97 15.59
N LEU A 199 11.72 10.48 16.82
CA LEU A 199 11.30 9.67 17.98
C LEU A 199 9.91 9.05 17.80
N LEU A 200 9.06 9.62 16.93
CA LEU A 200 7.77 9.03 16.57
C LEU A 200 7.90 7.66 15.90
N LEU A 201 9.06 7.33 15.32
CA LEU A 201 9.33 6.00 14.76
C LEU A 201 9.45 4.92 15.83
N ALA A 202 9.82 5.25 17.07
CA ALA A 202 10.00 4.26 18.14
C ALA A 202 8.70 3.48 18.46
N PRO A 203 7.58 4.14 18.86
CA PRO A 203 6.33 3.42 19.12
C PRO A 203 5.77 2.77 17.85
N TYR A 204 5.99 3.37 16.68
CA TYR A 204 5.56 2.81 15.41
C TYR A 204 6.29 1.50 15.07
N PHE A 205 7.62 1.46 15.22
CA PHE A 205 8.42 0.24 15.06
C PHE A 205 8.03 -0.83 16.08
N ALA A 206 7.77 -0.45 17.33
CA ALA A 206 7.27 -1.39 18.34
C ALA A 206 5.96 -2.06 17.89
N VAL A 207 4.99 -1.32 17.35
CA VAL A 207 3.74 -1.91 16.81
C VAL A 207 4.00 -2.84 15.62
N VAL A 208 4.90 -2.48 14.70
CA VAL A 208 5.29 -3.36 13.58
C VAL A 208 5.94 -4.65 14.08
N LEU A 209 6.82 -4.57 15.09
CA LEU A 209 7.47 -5.72 15.71
C LEU A 209 6.46 -6.61 16.45
N LEU A 210 5.67 -6.05 17.35
CA LEU A 210 4.65 -6.74 18.15
C LEU A 210 3.50 -7.33 17.30
N SER A 211 3.31 -6.85 16.07
CA SER A 211 2.41 -7.50 15.10
C SER A 211 2.87 -8.93 14.71
N GLY A 212 4.14 -9.28 14.95
CA GLY A 212 4.73 -10.59 14.66
C GLY A 212 4.80 -10.95 13.16
N SER A 213 4.62 -9.95 12.28
CA SER A 213 4.54 -10.17 10.83
C SER A 213 5.94 -10.08 10.18
N ARG A 214 6.59 -11.22 9.93
CA ARG A 214 7.91 -11.29 9.27
C ARG A 214 7.94 -10.54 7.93
N SER A 215 6.88 -10.67 7.13
CA SER A 215 6.74 -9.95 5.86
C SER A 215 6.70 -8.43 6.06
N ALA A 216 6.10 -7.93 7.15
CA ALA A 216 6.06 -6.50 7.44
C ALA A 216 7.46 -5.99 7.82
N TRP A 217 8.23 -6.78 8.56
CA TRP A 217 9.61 -6.44 8.91
C TRP A 217 10.48 -6.33 7.64
N LEU A 218 10.32 -7.27 6.70
CA LEU A 218 11.04 -7.24 5.43
C LEU A 218 10.65 -6.03 4.57
N THR A 219 9.34 -5.74 4.41
CA THR A 219 8.88 -4.56 3.67
C THR A 219 9.38 -3.27 4.32
N LEU A 220 9.33 -3.16 5.65
CA LEU A 220 9.84 -2.01 6.37
C LEU A 220 11.36 -1.85 6.15
N LEU A 221 12.13 -2.94 6.20
CA LEU A 221 13.58 -2.92 5.93
C LEU A 221 13.89 -2.38 4.52
N VAL A 222 13.14 -2.83 3.50
CA VAL A 222 13.32 -2.35 2.12
C VAL A 222 13.03 -0.86 2.01
N VAL A 223 11.91 -0.39 2.58
CA VAL A 223 11.57 1.04 2.59
C VAL A 223 12.66 1.84 3.32
N TRP A 224 13.12 1.33 4.46
CA TRP A 224 14.12 1.99 5.28
C TRP A 224 15.48 2.08 4.57
N PHE A 225 15.89 1.02 3.88
CA PHE A 225 17.10 1.01 3.07
C PHE A 225 17.09 2.13 2.01
N VAL A 226 15.98 2.34 1.31
CA VAL A 226 15.86 3.43 0.33
C VAL A 226 16.02 4.80 1.01
N TYR A 227 15.39 5.01 2.17
CA TYR A 227 15.57 6.25 2.93
C TYR A 227 17.00 6.44 3.44
N ALA A 228 17.65 5.37 3.90
CA ALA A 228 19.05 5.40 4.32
C ALA A 228 19.95 5.85 3.16
N VAL A 229 19.74 5.35 1.94
CA VAL A 229 20.47 5.78 0.75
C VAL A 229 20.28 7.28 0.47
N ILE A 230 19.06 7.81 0.61
CA ILE A 230 18.80 9.26 0.48
C ILE A 230 19.57 10.06 1.52
N LEU A 231 19.50 9.65 2.80
CA LEU A 231 20.18 10.33 3.90
C LEU A 231 21.71 10.26 3.77
N LEU A 232 22.26 9.11 3.35
CA LEU A 232 23.69 8.93 3.08
C LEU A 232 24.18 9.87 1.99
N ARG A 233 23.42 10.02 0.91
CA ARG A 233 23.73 10.93 -0.20
C ARG A 233 23.79 12.38 0.26
N ARG A 234 22.90 12.76 1.19
CA ARG A 234 22.87 14.05 1.87
C ARG A 234 23.92 14.19 2.97
N ARG A 235 24.76 13.17 3.19
CA ARG A 235 25.76 13.08 4.28
C ARG A 235 25.16 13.23 5.69
N ASP A 236 23.88 12.92 5.86
CA ASP A 236 23.17 13.00 7.14
C ASP A 236 23.34 11.71 7.96
N ILE A 237 24.60 11.41 8.32
CA ILE A 237 24.96 10.21 9.10
C ILE A 237 24.36 10.27 10.51
N LYS A 238 24.16 11.47 11.05
CA LYS A 238 23.55 11.68 12.38
C LYS A 238 22.12 11.15 12.41
N THR A 239 21.29 11.51 11.44
CA THR A 239 19.91 11.01 11.36
C THR A 239 19.87 9.50 11.14
N ILE A 240 20.78 8.94 10.32
CA ILE A 240 20.89 7.48 10.15
C ILE A 240 21.20 6.80 11.49
N GLY A 241 22.23 7.28 12.20
CA GLY A 241 22.61 6.74 13.50
C GLY A 241 21.49 6.84 14.54
N GLN A 242 20.76 7.97 14.56
CA GLN A 242 19.61 8.16 15.43
C GLN A 242 18.49 7.15 15.15
N ILE A 243 18.14 6.93 13.89
CA ILE A 243 17.05 6.01 13.57
C ILE A 243 17.48 4.55 13.77
N LEU A 244 18.74 4.20 13.49
CA LEU A 244 19.29 2.88 13.83
C LEU A 244 19.25 2.64 15.34
N LEU A 245 19.58 3.65 16.16
CA LEU A 245 19.44 3.59 17.61
C LEU A 245 17.97 3.41 18.02
N ILE A 246 17.04 4.17 17.43
CA ILE A 246 15.60 4.03 17.68
C ILE A 246 15.12 2.62 17.33
N LEU A 247 15.55 2.06 16.20
CA LEU A 247 15.22 0.71 15.79
C LEU A 247 15.77 -0.32 16.79
N ALA A 248 17.05 -0.21 17.18
CA ALA A 248 17.67 -1.11 18.15
C ALA A 248 16.97 -1.07 19.50
N VAL A 249 16.64 0.13 20.01
CA VAL A 249 15.86 0.32 21.24
C VAL A 249 14.46 -0.28 21.10
N SER A 250 13.79 -0.08 19.95
CA SER A 250 12.45 -0.65 19.71
C SER A 250 12.47 -2.17 19.67
N ILE A 251 13.49 -2.78 19.06
CA ILE A 251 13.71 -4.24 19.07
C ILE A 251 13.95 -4.73 20.49
N GLY A 252 14.93 -4.14 21.19
CA GLY A 252 15.30 -4.54 22.55
C GLY A 252 14.13 -4.44 23.52
N THR A 253 13.43 -3.31 23.55
CA THR A 253 12.24 -3.10 24.39
C THR A 253 11.12 -4.07 24.04
N SER A 254 10.83 -4.28 22.75
CA SER A 254 9.78 -5.22 22.33
C SER A 254 10.11 -6.66 22.71
N MET A 255 11.39 -7.06 22.67
CA MET A 255 11.84 -8.39 23.10
C MET A 255 11.74 -8.57 24.62
N LEU A 256 12.00 -7.52 25.41
CA LEU A 256 11.87 -7.58 26.87
C LEU A 256 10.42 -7.75 27.33
N VAL A 257 9.45 -7.23 26.57
CA VAL A 257 8.03 -7.29 26.93
C VAL A 257 7.27 -8.42 26.24
N SER A 258 7.86 -9.13 25.28
CA SER A 258 7.15 -10.11 24.44
C SER A 258 7.96 -11.37 24.13
N ASP A 259 7.71 -12.45 24.89
CA ASP A 259 8.27 -13.77 24.60
C ASP A 259 7.84 -14.30 23.22
N LYS A 260 6.63 -13.97 22.77
CA LYS A 260 6.12 -14.38 21.46
C LYS A 260 6.93 -13.76 20.32
N LEU A 261 7.33 -12.50 20.46
CA LEU A 261 8.22 -11.85 19.50
C LEU A 261 9.61 -12.51 19.52
N LYS A 262 10.16 -12.76 20.72
CA LYS A 262 11.46 -13.43 20.87
C LYS A 262 11.47 -14.78 20.16
N ASN A 263 10.49 -15.64 20.43
CA ASN A 263 10.37 -16.95 19.77
C ASN A 263 10.23 -16.81 18.25
N ARG A 264 9.53 -15.78 17.74
CA ARG A 264 9.41 -15.56 16.30
C ARG A 264 10.72 -15.10 15.65
N LEU A 265 11.53 -14.32 16.36
CA LEU A 265 12.86 -13.92 15.89
C LEU A 265 13.78 -15.14 15.84
N GLU A 266 13.80 -15.97 16.90
CA GLU A 266 14.56 -17.22 16.95
C GLU A 266 14.16 -18.17 15.81
N GLN A 267 12.86 -18.37 15.56
CA GLN A 267 12.35 -19.16 14.43
C GLN A 267 12.73 -18.59 13.05
N THR A 268 12.89 -17.26 12.95
CA THR A 268 13.30 -16.64 11.69
C THR A 268 14.78 -16.91 11.43
N LEU A 269 15.61 -16.87 12.48
CA LEU A 269 17.04 -17.18 12.40
C LEU A 269 17.30 -18.67 12.13
N SER A 270 16.49 -19.57 12.70
CA SER A 270 16.61 -21.02 12.43
C SER A 270 16.33 -21.37 10.97
N GLY A 271 15.59 -20.54 10.24
CA GLY A 271 15.35 -20.69 8.79
C GLY A 271 16.58 -20.48 7.91
N LEU A 272 17.71 -20.01 8.48
CA LEU A 272 19.01 -19.96 7.81
C LEU A 272 19.73 -21.32 7.83
N SER A 273 19.17 -22.32 8.51
CA SER A 273 19.66 -23.69 8.49
C SER A 273 19.34 -24.40 7.17
N THR A 274 19.96 -25.56 6.95
CA THR A 274 19.67 -26.46 5.82
C THR A 274 18.57 -27.47 6.12
N ASP A 275 17.97 -27.43 7.31
CA ASP A 275 16.93 -28.37 7.73
C ASP A 275 15.57 -28.01 7.09
N PRO A 276 14.97 -28.91 6.28
CA PRO A 276 13.67 -28.66 5.65
C PRO A 276 12.56 -28.32 6.64
N GLU A 277 12.55 -28.90 7.84
CA GLU A 277 11.51 -28.63 8.84
C GLU A 277 11.66 -27.23 9.45
N ALA A 278 12.89 -26.85 9.79
CA ALA A 278 13.22 -25.49 10.22
C ALA A 278 12.87 -24.44 9.15
N ILE A 279 13.14 -24.71 7.87
CA ILE A 279 12.76 -23.82 6.75
C ILE A 279 11.23 -23.73 6.63
N ASN A 280 10.51 -24.86 6.74
CA ASN A 280 9.05 -24.85 6.68
C ASN A 280 8.44 -24.04 7.84
N THR A 281 8.97 -24.17 9.05
CA THR A 281 8.56 -23.38 10.20
C THR A 281 8.87 -21.88 10.03
N ALA A 282 10.06 -21.56 9.51
CA ALA A 282 10.49 -20.19 9.22
C ALA A 282 9.64 -19.52 8.12
N THR A 283 9.09 -20.29 7.20
CA THR A 283 8.13 -19.81 6.19
C THR A 283 6.68 -19.79 6.69
N SER A 284 6.41 -20.14 7.96
CA SER A 284 5.06 -20.27 8.54
C SER A 284 4.23 -21.38 7.90
N LEU A 285 4.85 -22.52 7.60
CA LEU A 285 4.24 -23.71 7.00
C LEU A 285 3.63 -23.44 5.61
N ARG A 286 4.31 -22.59 4.82
CA ARG A 286 3.81 -22.14 3.51
C ARG A 286 4.42 -22.88 2.33
N ILE A 287 5.41 -23.73 2.55
CA ILE A 287 6.08 -24.47 1.47
C ILE A 287 5.06 -25.29 0.68
N GLU A 288 4.12 -25.95 1.36
CA GLU A 288 3.08 -26.73 0.70
C GLU A 288 2.15 -25.87 -0.18
N ALA A 289 1.76 -24.68 0.30
CA ALA A 289 0.99 -23.74 -0.52
C ALA A 289 1.77 -23.31 -1.77
N TRP A 290 3.09 -23.16 -1.67
CA TRP A 290 3.95 -22.83 -2.80
C TRP A 290 4.08 -23.99 -3.78
N GLN A 291 4.25 -25.21 -3.28
CA GLN A 291 4.27 -26.42 -4.10
C GLN A 291 2.94 -26.60 -4.84
N GLY A 292 1.81 -26.43 -4.15
CA GLY A 292 0.49 -26.48 -4.77
C GLY A 292 0.29 -25.43 -5.85
N ALA A 293 0.67 -24.17 -5.58
CA ALA A 293 0.60 -23.09 -6.56
C ALA A 293 1.51 -23.34 -7.76
N TRP A 294 2.70 -23.92 -7.54
CA TRP A 294 3.63 -24.31 -8.60
C TRP A 294 3.07 -25.43 -9.48
N GLN A 295 2.48 -26.48 -8.89
CA GLN A 295 1.85 -27.56 -9.66
C GLN A 295 0.67 -27.06 -10.49
N LEU A 296 -0.19 -26.19 -9.92
CA LEU A 296 -1.27 -25.56 -10.68
C LEU A 296 -0.77 -24.68 -11.83
N PHE A 297 0.38 -24.01 -11.66
CA PHE A 297 1.05 -23.31 -12.76
C PHE A 297 1.50 -24.28 -13.85
N LEU A 298 2.14 -25.41 -13.50
CA LEU A 298 2.59 -26.40 -14.48
C LEU A 298 1.45 -26.98 -15.31
N ASP A 299 0.25 -27.08 -14.74
CA ASP A 299 -0.95 -27.52 -15.45
C ASP A 299 -1.49 -26.47 -16.45
N TYR A 300 -1.29 -25.17 -16.17
CA TYR A 300 -1.77 -24.06 -17.00
C TYR A 300 -0.67 -22.99 -17.21
N PRO A 301 0.45 -23.33 -17.87
CA PRO A 301 1.66 -22.51 -17.83
C PRO A 301 1.54 -21.19 -18.60
N VAL A 302 0.68 -21.12 -19.60
CA VAL A 302 0.57 -19.95 -20.49
C VAL A 302 -0.35 -18.89 -19.92
N THR A 303 -1.60 -19.26 -19.63
CA THR A 303 -2.68 -18.35 -19.24
C THR A 303 -3.01 -18.40 -17.75
N GLY A 304 -2.52 -19.40 -17.02
CA GLY A 304 -2.83 -19.59 -15.61
C GLY A 304 -4.22 -20.17 -15.36
N VAL A 305 -4.52 -20.36 -14.08
CA VAL A 305 -5.74 -21.05 -13.61
C VAL A 305 -6.81 -20.09 -13.07
N GLY A 306 -6.57 -18.78 -13.14
CA GLY A 306 -7.47 -17.75 -12.63
C GLY A 306 -7.45 -17.63 -11.10
N VAL A 307 -8.18 -16.65 -10.57
CA VAL A 307 -8.15 -16.34 -9.13
C VAL A 307 -8.89 -17.40 -8.31
N LYS A 308 -8.57 -17.52 -7.02
CA LYS A 308 -9.28 -18.38 -6.05
C LYS A 308 -9.28 -19.89 -6.42
N ALA A 309 -8.32 -20.32 -7.22
CA ALA A 309 -8.17 -21.72 -7.62
C ALA A 309 -7.45 -22.58 -6.58
N LEU A 310 -6.42 -22.07 -5.89
CA LEU A 310 -5.54 -22.88 -5.04
C LEU A 310 -6.29 -23.73 -4.00
N GLY A 311 -7.18 -23.10 -3.23
CA GLY A 311 -7.86 -23.77 -2.12
C GLY A 311 -8.76 -24.92 -2.56
N ASP A 312 -9.38 -24.81 -3.73
CA ASP A 312 -10.34 -25.81 -4.21
C ASP A 312 -9.64 -26.79 -5.16
N LEU A 313 -9.07 -26.27 -6.25
CA LEU A 313 -8.49 -27.10 -7.30
C LEU A 313 -7.16 -27.71 -6.86
N GLY A 314 -6.34 -26.99 -6.10
CA GLY A 314 -5.09 -27.53 -5.55
C GLY A 314 -5.34 -28.70 -4.61
N PHE A 315 -6.36 -28.59 -3.74
CA PHE A 315 -6.78 -29.67 -2.86
C PHE A 315 -7.43 -30.82 -3.64
N GLN A 316 -8.34 -30.55 -4.59
CA GLN A 316 -8.98 -31.57 -5.43
C GLN A 316 -7.97 -32.41 -6.24
N ARG A 317 -6.87 -31.79 -6.69
CA ARG A 317 -5.79 -32.48 -7.42
C ARG A 317 -4.78 -33.17 -6.49
N GLY A 318 -4.93 -33.03 -5.18
CA GLY A 318 -4.01 -33.62 -4.20
C GLY A 318 -2.63 -32.94 -4.15
N TYR A 319 -2.50 -31.73 -4.70
CA TYR A 319 -1.25 -30.97 -4.64
C TYR A 319 -1.03 -30.29 -3.29
N THR A 320 -2.09 -30.14 -2.50
CA THR A 320 -2.05 -29.67 -1.12
C THR A 320 -2.90 -30.59 -0.24
N SER A 321 -2.45 -30.84 0.98
CA SER A 321 -3.15 -31.63 2.01
C SER A 321 -4.32 -30.89 2.65
N ILE A 322 -4.36 -29.56 2.52
CA ILE A 322 -5.44 -28.70 3.02
C ILE A 322 -5.81 -27.63 1.97
N PRO A 323 -7.02 -27.04 2.05
CA PRO A 323 -7.45 -26.00 1.12
C PRO A 323 -6.82 -24.64 1.44
N PHE A 324 -5.59 -24.39 0.99
CA PHE A 324 -4.92 -23.10 1.16
C PHE A 324 -5.63 -21.99 0.38
N GLY A 325 -5.96 -20.88 1.05
CA GLY A 325 -6.67 -19.78 0.39
C GLY A 325 -5.89 -19.09 -0.75
N HIS A 326 -4.54 -19.05 -0.67
CA HIS A 326 -3.65 -18.44 -1.66
C HIS A 326 -2.18 -18.81 -1.39
N ALA A 327 -1.28 -18.52 -2.34
CA ALA A 327 0.13 -18.90 -2.29
C ALA A 327 0.94 -18.11 -1.23
N HIS A 328 0.42 -17.00 -0.69
CA HIS A 328 1.17 -16.13 0.24
C HIS A 328 2.53 -15.64 -0.30
N PHE A 329 2.73 -15.59 -1.62
CA PHE A 329 3.94 -15.12 -2.28
C PHE A 329 3.53 -14.50 -3.63
N TYR A 330 3.63 -13.18 -3.76
CA TYR A 330 3.04 -12.42 -4.88
C TYR A 330 3.49 -12.92 -6.26
N GLY A 331 4.79 -13.12 -6.49
CA GLY A 331 5.29 -13.58 -7.78
C GLY A 331 4.73 -14.95 -8.18
N LEU A 332 4.65 -15.87 -7.21
CA LEU A 332 4.07 -17.19 -7.42
C LEU A 332 2.55 -17.15 -7.60
N ASP A 333 1.87 -16.26 -6.87
CA ASP A 333 0.42 -16.03 -7.00
C ASP A 333 0.08 -15.48 -8.39
N VAL A 334 0.86 -14.51 -8.88
CA VAL A 334 0.76 -13.99 -10.25
C VAL A 334 1.00 -15.09 -11.28
N LEU A 335 2.08 -15.85 -11.13
CA LEU A 335 2.44 -16.94 -12.04
C LEU A 335 1.35 -18.02 -12.08
N MET A 336 0.81 -18.44 -10.94
CA MET A 336 -0.28 -19.40 -10.86
C MET A 336 -1.56 -18.87 -11.52
N VAL A 337 -1.98 -17.65 -11.16
CA VAL A 337 -3.27 -17.08 -11.60
C VAL A 337 -3.26 -16.75 -13.10
N THR A 338 -2.16 -16.23 -13.62
CA THR A 338 -2.10 -15.64 -14.98
C THR A 338 -1.04 -16.24 -15.91
N GLY A 339 -0.35 -17.29 -15.46
CA GLY A 339 0.69 -17.96 -16.24
C GLY A 339 1.90 -17.08 -16.52
N ILE A 340 2.73 -17.52 -17.45
CA ILE A 340 3.95 -16.81 -17.85
C ILE A 340 3.63 -15.44 -18.49
N ILE A 341 2.51 -15.34 -19.21
CA ILE A 341 2.08 -14.09 -19.85
C ILE A 341 1.85 -13.01 -18.79
N GLY A 342 1.09 -13.33 -17.75
CA GLY A 342 0.83 -12.37 -16.69
C GLY A 342 2.01 -12.13 -15.77
N LEU A 343 2.88 -13.12 -15.53
CA LEU A 343 4.13 -12.88 -14.79
C LEU A 343 5.03 -11.87 -15.54
N ILE A 344 5.22 -12.03 -16.85
CA ILE A 344 6.02 -11.10 -17.65
C ILE A 344 5.40 -9.70 -17.58
N ALA A 345 4.09 -9.58 -17.82
CA ALA A 345 3.40 -8.29 -17.79
C ALA A 345 3.47 -7.62 -16.40
N TYR A 346 3.32 -8.40 -15.33
CA TYR A 346 3.50 -7.95 -13.95
C TYR A 346 4.92 -7.46 -13.69
N LEU A 347 5.95 -8.18 -14.11
CA LEU A 347 7.35 -7.78 -13.93
C LEU A 347 7.69 -6.53 -14.73
N VAL A 348 7.12 -6.36 -15.93
CA VAL A 348 7.24 -5.11 -16.71
C VAL A 348 6.55 -3.96 -15.98
N ALA A 349 5.31 -4.15 -15.50
CA ALA A 349 4.60 -3.13 -14.74
C ALA A 349 5.35 -2.73 -13.46
N PHE A 350 5.85 -3.73 -12.72
CA PHE A 350 6.72 -3.53 -11.56
C PHE A 350 7.99 -2.77 -11.95
N GLY A 351 8.65 -3.15 -13.04
CA GLY A 351 9.85 -2.47 -13.55
C GLY A 351 9.60 -1.00 -13.88
N LEU A 352 8.45 -0.67 -14.48
CA LEU A 352 8.05 0.72 -14.76
C LEU A 352 7.82 1.53 -13.47
N VAL A 353 7.11 0.95 -12.50
CA VAL A 353 6.83 1.59 -11.20
C VAL A 353 8.11 1.75 -10.39
N PHE A 354 8.96 0.72 -10.38
CA PHE A 354 10.26 0.73 -9.72
C PHE A 354 11.20 1.76 -10.35
N TRP A 355 11.25 1.82 -11.68
CA TRP A 355 12.02 2.83 -12.42
C TRP A 355 11.56 4.24 -12.03
N LYS A 356 10.25 4.49 -12.00
CA LYS A 356 9.70 5.77 -11.53
C LYS A 356 10.09 6.06 -10.08
N ALA A 357 9.98 5.09 -9.19
CA ALA A 357 10.43 5.24 -7.80
C ALA A 357 11.92 5.60 -7.72
N ALA A 358 12.78 4.89 -8.44
CA ALA A 358 14.22 5.14 -8.48
C ALA A 358 14.55 6.53 -9.00
N VAL A 359 13.93 6.96 -10.10
CA VAL A 359 14.10 8.31 -10.66
C VAL A 359 13.61 9.37 -9.68
N SER A 360 12.41 9.21 -9.10
CA SER A 360 11.89 10.16 -8.11
C SER A 360 12.75 10.22 -6.85
N VAL A 361 13.34 9.11 -6.40
CA VAL A 361 14.31 9.04 -5.29
C VAL A 361 15.65 9.69 -5.67
N TRP A 362 16.07 9.54 -6.93
CA TRP A 362 17.30 10.16 -7.43
C TRP A 362 17.20 11.69 -7.43
N TYR A 363 16.09 12.23 -7.92
CA TYR A 363 15.83 13.67 -7.98
C TYR A 363 15.11 14.21 -6.74
N GLU A 364 14.82 13.36 -5.77
CA GLU A 364 14.09 13.68 -4.53
C GLU A 364 12.77 14.45 -4.77
N THR A 365 12.02 14.04 -5.80
CA THR A 365 10.76 14.70 -6.17
C THR A 365 9.70 14.51 -5.09
N LYS A 366 8.71 15.41 -5.00
CA LYS A 366 7.62 15.26 -4.01
C LYS A 366 6.82 13.97 -4.15
N ALA A 367 6.92 13.28 -5.30
CA ALA A 367 6.22 12.03 -5.59
C ALA A 367 6.96 10.78 -5.06
N PHE A 368 8.26 10.88 -4.74
CA PHE A 368 9.07 9.70 -4.40
C PHE A 368 8.48 8.82 -3.28
N PRO A 369 7.88 9.35 -2.19
CA PRO A 369 7.35 8.50 -1.12
C PRO A 369 6.13 7.69 -1.58
N PHE A 370 5.34 8.25 -2.49
CA PHE A 370 4.17 7.57 -3.07
C PHE A 370 4.62 6.48 -4.03
N TRP A 371 5.60 6.77 -4.89
CA TRP A 371 6.21 5.76 -5.76
C TRP A 371 6.88 4.64 -4.96
N LEU A 372 7.57 4.98 -3.88
CA LEU A 372 8.18 3.99 -2.98
C LEU A 372 7.12 3.10 -2.32
N ALA A 373 6.01 3.67 -1.85
CA ALA A 373 4.90 2.89 -1.30
C ALA A 373 4.26 1.97 -2.35
N ALA A 374 4.00 2.48 -3.56
CA ALA A 374 3.45 1.68 -4.66
C ALA A 374 4.41 0.56 -5.09
N GLY A 375 5.70 0.87 -5.24
CA GLY A 375 6.73 -0.11 -5.58
C GLY A 375 6.90 -1.18 -4.49
N ALA A 376 6.87 -0.79 -3.21
CA ALA A 376 6.89 -1.72 -2.09
C ALA A 376 5.67 -2.67 -2.09
N MET A 377 4.49 -2.16 -2.43
CA MET A 377 3.27 -2.96 -2.56
C MET A 377 3.35 -3.96 -3.74
N MET A 378 4.10 -3.64 -4.78
CA MET A 378 4.30 -4.48 -5.97
C MET A 378 5.54 -5.38 -5.90
N LEU A 379 6.23 -5.51 -4.76
CA LEU A 379 7.42 -6.36 -4.70
C LEU A 379 7.03 -7.82 -5.00
N PRO A 380 7.67 -8.49 -5.99
CA PRO A 380 7.36 -9.88 -6.33
C PRO A 380 7.52 -10.83 -5.14
N PHE A 381 8.43 -10.52 -4.22
CA PHE A 381 8.73 -11.30 -3.01
C PHE A 381 7.91 -10.91 -1.77
N ASN A 382 6.81 -10.17 -1.95
CA ASN A 382 5.87 -9.95 -0.87
C ASN A 382 5.23 -11.28 -0.43
N MET A 383 5.46 -11.65 0.84
CA MET A 383 5.03 -12.93 1.42
C MET A 383 3.81 -12.81 2.37
N HIS A 384 2.83 -11.97 2.03
CA HIS A 384 1.66 -11.71 2.88
C HIS A 384 0.36 -12.16 2.25
N TRP A 385 -0.53 -11.23 1.92
CA TRP A 385 -1.80 -11.47 1.22
C TRP A 385 -1.58 -12.09 -0.18
N GLU A 386 -2.67 -12.32 -0.89
CA GLU A 386 -2.66 -12.66 -2.32
C GLU A 386 -2.56 -11.36 -3.16
N PHE A 387 -1.97 -11.41 -4.35
CA PHE A 387 -1.78 -10.22 -5.19
C PHE A 387 -3.13 -9.70 -5.71
N TYR A 388 -3.99 -10.61 -6.19
CA TYR A 388 -5.33 -10.31 -6.71
C TYR A 388 -6.40 -10.18 -5.61
N GLY A 389 -5.97 -10.06 -4.36
CA GLY A 389 -6.88 -9.91 -3.24
C GLY A 389 -7.49 -8.52 -3.24
N VAL A 390 -8.77 -8.41 -2.90
CA VAL A 390 -9.52 -7.14 -2.90
C VAL A 390 -8.75 -6.00 -2.23
N ARG A 391 -8.14 -6.25 -1.07
CA ARG A 391 -7.36 -5.25 -0.33
C ARG A 391 -6.03 -4.94 -1.00
N SER A 392 -5.37 -5.95 -1.55
CA SER A 392 -4.11 -5.78 -2.26
C SER A 392 -4.30 -4.88 -3.48
N ILE A 393 -5.36 -5.15 -4.26
CA ILE A 393 -5.81 -4.32 -5.38
C ILE A 393 -6.14 -2.91 -4.89
N ALA A 394 -6.95 -2.76 -3.85
CA ALA A 394 -7.36 -1.45 -3.34
C ALA A 394 -6.15 -0.58 -2.93
N TRP A 395 -5.21 -1.15 -2.16
CA TRP A 395 -4.00 -0.45 -1.74
C TRP A 395 -3.08 -0.13 -2.91
N LEU A 396 -2.83 -1.12 -3.78
CA LEU A 396 -1.98 -0.95 -4.95
C LEU A 396 -2.48 0.22 -5.82
N TRP A 397 -3.76 0.19 -6.19
CA TRP A 397 -4.33 1.21 -7.06
C TRP A 397 -4.35 2.58 -6.41
N MET A 398 -4.75 2.67 -5.14
CA MET A 398 -4.72 3.92 -4.38
C MET A 398 -3.32 4.55 -4.39
N LEU A 399 -2.28 3.76 -4.10
CA LEU A 399 -0.90 4.23 -4.10
C LEU A 399 -0.42 4.63 -5.49
N LEU A 400 -0.76 3.85 -6.53
CA LEU A 400 -0.40 4.14 -7.91
C LEU A 400 -0.98 5.48 -8.38
N PHE A 401 -2.30 5.66 -8.32
CA PHE A 401 -2.88 6.88 -8.89
C PHE A 401 -2.49 8.13 -8.09
N ILE A 402 -2.22 8.03 -6.77
CA ILE A 402 -1.65 9.16 -6.02
C ILE A 402 -0.23 9.45 -6.52
N ALA A 403 0.62 8.43 -6.70
CA ALA A 403 1.98 8.62 -7.19
C ALA A 403 2.01 9.31 -8.57
N PHE A 404 1.20 8.82 -9.51
CA PHE A 404 1.02 9.45 -10.83
C PHE A 404 0.50 10.89 -10.71
N ALA A 405 -0.49 11.13 -9.86
CA ALA A 405 -1.10 12.44 -9.66
C ALA A 405 -0.09 13.48 -9.14
N VAL A 406 0.75 13.11 -8.17
CA VAL A 406 1.78 14.01 -7.62
C VAL A 406 2.91 14.25 -8.61
N GLU A 407 3.34 13.21 -9.33
CA GLU A 407 4.40 13.30 -10.35
C GLU A 407 3.98 14.21 -11.52
N TYR A 408 2.76 14.05 -12.04
CA TYR A 408 2.24 14.87 -13.12
C TYR A 408 2.27 16.38 -12.79
N ARG A 409 1.84 16.74 -11.57
CA ARG A 409 1.89 18.13 -11.09
C ARG A 409 3.32 18.66 -11.02
N TYR A 410 4.28 17.82 -10.63
CA TYR A 410 5.68 18.22 -10.55
C TYR A 410 6.23 18.59 -11.93
N GLN A 411 6.01 17.74 -12.94
CA GLN A 411 6.49 17.94 -14.31
C GLN A 411 5.90 19.20 -14.97
N ASN A 412 4.59 19.46 -14.77
CA ASN A 412 3.96 20.66 -15.30
C ASN A 412 4.55 21.94 -14.70
N LYS A 413 4.79 22.00 -13.38
CA LYS A 413 5.41 23.18 -12.75
C LYS A 413 6.82 23.45 -13.24
N THR A 414 7.61 22.40 -13.47
CA THR A 414 8.96 22.56 -14.01
C THR A 414 8.93 23.07 -15.44
N SER A 415 8.04 22.55 -16.30
CA SER A 415 7.90 22.98 -17.69
C SER A 415 7.47 24.46 -17.82
N THR A 416 6.55 24.93 -16.97
CA THR A 416 6.12 26.34 -16.98
C THR A 416 7.24 27.29 -16.55
N LYS A 417 8.10 26.88 -15.60
CA LYS A 417 9.27 27.66 -15.16
C LYS A 417 10.34 27.77 -16.25
N THR A 418 10.62 26.71 -17.00
CA THR A 418 11.61 26.77 -18.10
C THR A 418 11.14 27.68 -19.23
N LYS A 419 9.83 27.73 -19.51
CA LYS A 419 9.26 28.65 -20.51
C LYS A 419 9.24 30.12 -20.09
N THR A 420 9.23 30.42 -18.79
CA THR A 420 9.22 31.82 -18.29
C THR A 420 10.63 32.41 -18.13
N ILE A 421 11.67 31.58 -18.13
CA ILE A 421 13.08 32.03 -18.06
C ILE A 421 13.71 32.13 -19.47
N GLY A 422 13.04 31.59 -20.49
CA GLY A 422 13.47 31.65 -21.90
C GLY A 422 12.85 32.80 -22.72
N HIS A 423 12.33 33.84 -22.07
CA HIS A 423 11.82 35.06 -22.71
C HIS A 423 12.51 36.30 -22.19
#